data_AF-N1V4C5-F1
#
_entry.id   AF-N1V4C5-F1
#
_cell.length_a   1.000
_cell.length_b   1.000
_cell.length_c   1.000
_cell.angle_alpha   90.00
_cell.angle_beta   90.00
_cell.angle_gamma   90.00
#
_symmetry.space_group_name_H-M   'P 1'
#
loop_
_entity.id
_entity.type
_entity.pdbx_description
1 polymer ?
#
loop_
_entity_poly.entity_id
_entity_poly.type
_entity_poly.pdbx_seq_one_letter_code
_entity_poly.pdbx_strand_id
1 'polypeptide(L)' 'MLCDRCEAYAYVHVMLDSGGILSWCAHHYREHEEALMAYAINVQDERHLLHV' A
#
# COMPACT_ATOMS: atom_id res chain seq x y z
N MET A 1 -8.05 6.55 -2.97
CA MET A 1 -7.69 7.02 -1.61
C MET A 1 -6.31 7.66 -1.68
N LEU A 2 -5.92 8.50 -0.73
CA LEU A 2 -4.56 9.06 -0.70
C LEU A 2 -3.60 8.13 0.07
N CYS A 3 -2.30 8.27 -0.18
CA CYS A 3 -1.26 7.57 0.54
C CYS A 3 -1.12 8.15 1.94
N ASP A 4 -1.09 7.28 2.95
CA ASP A 4 -0.98 7.66 4.36
C ASP A 4 0.34 8.34 4.72
N ARG A 5 1.34 8.30 3.82
CA ARG A 5 2.66 8.90 4.03
C ARG A 5 2.86 10.26 3.37
N CYS A 6 2.34 10.47 2.16
CA CYS A 6 2.64 11.67 1.37
C CYS A 6 1.45 12.28 0.65
N GLU A 7 0.24 11.80 0.91
CA GLU A 7 -0.99 12.33 0.32
C GLU A 7 -1.09 12.22 -1.21
N ALA A 8 -0.13 11.55 -1.87
CA ALA A 8 -0.23 11.18 -3.29
C ALA A 8 -1.31 10.10 -3.50
N TYR A 9 -1.76 9.87 -4.73
CA TYR A 9 -2.73 8.81 -5.01
C TYR A 9 -2.19 7.43 -4.62
N ALA A 10 -2.96 6.68 -3.83
CA ALA A 10 -2.62 5.33 -3.43
C ALA A 10 -3.04 4.32 -4.50
N TYR A 11 -2.18 3.34 -4.76
CA TYR A 11 -2.40 2.22 -5.67
C TYR A 11 -2.28 0.87 -4.96
N VAL A 12 -1.86 0.88 -3.68
CA VAL A 12 -1.73 -0.33 -2.90
C VAL A 12 -2.47 -0.16 -1.57
N HIS A 13 -3.34 -1.11 -1.26
CA HIS A 13 -4.05 -1.18 0.01
C HIS A 13 -3.64 -2.44 0.77
N VAL A 14 -3.11 -2.26 1.97
CA VAL A 14 -2.64 -3.33 2.84
C VAL A 14 -3.59 -3.45 4.02
N MET A 15 -4.28 -4.58 4.11
CA MET A 15 -5.08 -4.93 5.28
C MET A 15 -4.17 -5.60 6.31
N LEU A 16 -4.12 -5.03 7.51
CA LEU A 16 -3.34 -5.54 8.63
C LEU A 16 -4.12 -6.59 9.41
N ASP A 17 -3.40 -7.53 10.03
CA ASP A 17 -3.93 -8.51 10.97
C ASP A 17 -4.72 -7.89 12.16
N SER A 18 -4.31 -6.69 12.58
CA SER A 18 -4.99 -5.86 13.58
C SER A 18 -6.35 -5.28 13.14
N GLY A 19 -6.73 -5.45 11.87
CA GLY A 19 -8.02 -5.02 11.32
C GLY A 19 -8.03 -3.62 10.67
N GLY A 20 -6.88 -2.93 10.60
CA GLY A 20 -6.72 -1.66 9.90
C GLY A 20 -6.36 -1.82 8.41
N ILE A 21 -6.52 -0.74 7.64
CA ILE A 21 -6.05 -0.67 6.25
C ILE A 21 -5.06 0.49 6.14
N LEU A 22 -3.88 0.23 5.59
CA LEU A 22 -2.92 1.24 5.18
C LEU A 22 -2.96 1.41 3.66
N SER A 23 -2.96 2.66 3.20
CA SER A 23 -3.00 3.02 1.79
C SER A 23 -1.68 3.63 1.35
N TRP A 24 -1.09 3.09 0.29
CA TRP A 24 0.26 3.43 -0.15
C TRP A 24 0.27 3.82 -1.63
N CYS A 25 1.01 4.89 -1.94
CA CYS A 25 1.43 5.16 -3.31
C CYS A 25 2.46 4.11 -3.75
N ALA A 26 2.62 3.93 -5.06
CA ALA A 26 3.56 2.94 -5.60
C ALA A 26 5.01 3.17 -5.12
N HIS A 27 5.40 4.43 -4.92
CA HIS A 27 6.71 4.84 -4.43
C HIS A 27 6.98 4.30 -3.02
N HIS A 28 6.19 4.70 -2.03
CA HIS A 28 6.45 4.31 -0.64
C HIS A 28 6.11 2.84 -0.37
N TYR A 29 5.17 2.26 -1.12
CA TYR A 29 4.92 0.83 -0.98
C TYR A 29 6.19 0.02 -1.29
N ARG A 30 6.92 0.34 -2.37
CA ARG A 30 8.17 -0.35 -2.73
C ARG A 30 9.24 -0.24 -1.63
N GLU A 31 9.31 0.89 -0.93
CA GLU A 31 10.29 1.10 0.15
C GLU A 31 9.93 0.34 1.43
N HIS A 32 8.64 0.06 1.66
CA HIS A 32 8.13 -0.54 2.89
C HIS A 32 7.52 -1.94 2.70
N GLU A 33 7.56 -2.49 1.48
CA GLU A 33 6.89 -3.75 1.10
C GLU A 33 7.24 -4.91 2.02
N GLU A 34 8.54 -5.11 2.28
CA GLU A 34 9.02 -6.20 3.14
C GLU A 34 8.45 -6.11 4.56
N ALA A 35 8.46 -4.91 5.16
CA ALA A 35 7.93 -4.69 6.51
C ALA A 35 6.41 -4.84 6.56
N LEU A 36 5.70 -4.41 5.51
CA LEU A 36 4.24 -4.53 5.42
C LEU A 36 3.81 -6.00 5.33
N MET A 37 4.54 -6.82 4.56
CA MET A 37 4.23 -8.25 4.39
C MET A 37 4.30 -9.05 5.69
N ALA A 38 5.07 -8.61 6.68
CA ALA A 38 5.13 -9.26 7.99
C ALA A 38 3.82 -9.19 8.79
N TYR A 39 2.95 -8.21 8.49
CA TYR A 39 1.69 -7.95 9.22
C TYR A 39 0.46 -7.94 8.30
N ALA A 40 0.65 -8.11 6.99
CA ALA A 40 -0.41 -8.05 6.01
C ALA A 40 -1.20 -9.37 5.98
N ILE A 41 -2.53 -9.27 6.09
CA ILE A 41 -3.44 -10.40 5.82
C ILE A 41 -3.97 -10.39 4.40
N ASN A 42 -3.99 -9.21 3.75
CA ASN A 42 -4.35 -9.07 2.36
C ASN A 42 -3.70 -7.82 1.75
N VAL A 43 -3.28 -7.91 0.50
CA VAL A 43 -2.71 -6.79 -0.25
C VAL A 43 -3.43 -6.66 -1.58
N GLN A 44 -4.05 -5.51 -1.81
CA GLN A 44 -4.60 -5.13 -3.11
C GLN A 44 -3.57 -4.24 -3.81
N ASP A 45 -2.89 -4.80 -4.81
CA ASP A 45 -1.86 -4.09 -5.59
C ASP A 45 -2.38 -3.75 -6.99
N GLU A 46 -2.73 -2.48 -7.16
CA GLU A 46 -3.20 -1.90 -8.41
C GLU A 46 -2.11 -1.06 -9.11
N ARG A 47 -0.83 -1.23 -8.75
CA ARG A 47 0.29 -0.54 -9.41
C ARG A 47 0.36 -0.84 -10.91
N HIS A 48 -0.23 -1.93 -11.37
CA HIS A 48 -0.38 -2.25 -12.79
C HIS A 48 -1.25 -1.24 -13.57
N LEU A 49 -2.07 -0.45 -12.89
CA LEU A 49 -2.83 0.66 -13.47
C LEU A 49 -1.99 1.93 -13.65
N LEU A 50 -0.73 1.96 -13.20
CA LEU A 50 0.17 3.05 -13.51
C LEU A 50 0.66 2.87 -14.96
N HIS A 51 0.07 3.65 -15.85
CA HIS A 51 0.58 3.83 -17.21
C HIS A 51 1.86 4.68 -17.12
N VAL A 52 3.00 4.01 -17.00
CA VAL A 52 4.34 4.59 -17.18
C VAL A 52 4.69 4.66 -18.66
#